data_AF-X1RVI6-F1
#
_entry.id   AF-X1RVI6-F1
#
_cell.length_a   1.000
_cell.length_b   1.000
_cell.length_c   1.000
_cell.angle_alpha   90.00
_cell.angle_beta   90.00
_cell.angle_gamma   90.00
#
_symmetry.space_group_name_H-M   'P 1'
#
loop_
_entity.id
_entity.type
_entity.pdbx_description
1 polymer ?
#
loop_
_entity_poly.entity_id
_entity_poly.type
_entity_poly.pdbx_seq_one_letter_code
_entity_poly.pdbx_strand_id
1 'polypeptide(L)'
;MSQQHLPTAVRTGDWLARVVPKALVVLLALAVILGGVWTYYDVKWGRELSRELEAWKAQGLPLSMSEVIPKPVPDSENAAPLYLSVFNVSFEPAIRPSPRRNFADLSDEEEDLIDDHRRGKERAGSAAQVRAILSRPEVVQALQTLKRASQYPNAVFPVKWELGFAAVFPHMPRFLDATRMVTVQALVLAEDGQMADAFDWCLVGLRMADHTAMEPSMIAQLVAMAMRNMALGTIEELISARSVPAAAGQALQEHLQGIDVYGFYDQAMRLEGAFGRSTFAQLREKPEILAETVRDV
;
A
#
# COMPACT_ATOMS: atom_id res chain seq x y z
N MET A 1 8.97 -89.97 -40.35
CA MET A 1 8.24 -88.77 -40.79
C MET A 1 8.59 -87.63 -39.86
N SER A 2 8.86 -86.47 -40.47
CA SER A 2 8.94 -85.12 -39.88
C SER A 2 10.11 -84.77 -38.95
N GLN A 3 11.07 -84.03 -39.52
CA GLN A 3 11.91 -83.09 -38.81
C GLN A 3 11.06 -81.94 -38.26
N GLN A 4 11.26 -81.55 -37.00
CA GLN A 4 10.91 -80.21 -36.53
C GLN A 4 12.11 -79.61 -35.80
N HIS A 5 12.76 -78.67 -36.48
CA HIS A 5 13.78 -77.79 -35.92
C HIS A 5 13.17 -76.89 -34.83
N LEU A 6 13.70 -76.98 -33.61
CA LEU A 6 13.51 -75.94 -32.59
C LEU A 6 14.48 -74.78 -32.88
N PRO A 7 14.02 -73.52 -32.97
CA PRO A 7 14.89 -72.39 -33.23
C PRO A 7 15.76 -72.07 -32.01
N THR A 8 16.99 -71.71 -32.31
CA THR A 8 18.06 -71.29 -31.41
C THR A 8 17.61 -70.18 -30.46
N ALA A 9 17.82 -70.39 -29.15
CA ALA A 9 17.74 -69.32 -28.16
C ALA A 9 18.80 -68.27 -28.50
N VAL A 10 18.38 -67.17 -29.13
CA VAL A 10 19.25 -66.02 -29.40
C VAL A 10 19.66 -65.42 -28.06
N ARG A 11 20.98 -65.38 -27.89
CA ARG A 11 21.76 -64.91 -26.76
C ARG A 11 21.43 -63.45 -26.41
N THR A 12 20.44 -63.25 -25.53
CA THR A 12 19.96 -61.93 -25.06
C THR A 12 21.07 -61.05 -24.46
N GLY A 13 22.12 -61.65 -23.88
CA GLY A 13 23.28 -60.93 -23.33
C GLY A 13 24.18 -60.23 -24.35
N ASP A 14 24.36 -60.77 -25.56
CA ASP A 14 25.25 -60.20 -26.58
C ASP A 14 24.63 -59.00 -27.30
N TRP A 15 23.29 -58.96 -27.40
CA TRP A 15 22.56 -57.83 -27.95
C TRP A 15 22.59 -56.63 -26.98
N LEU A 16 22.34 -56.87 -25.69
CA LEU A 16 22.45 -55.85 -24.65
C LEU A 16 23.87 -55.26 -24.59
N ALA A 17 24.91 -56.09 -24.64
CA ALA A 17 26.31 -55.63 -24.62
C ALA A 17 26.70 -54.73 -25.82
N ARG A 18 25.99 -54.80 -26.95
CA ARG A 18 26.24 -53.99 -28.15
C ARG A 18 25.36 -52.74 -28.25
N VAL A 19 24.16 -52.79 -27.68
CA VAL A 19 23.17 -51.69 -27.76
C VAL A 19 23.35 -50.70 -26.60
N VAL A 20 23.68 -51.19 -25.41
CA VAL A 20 23.85 -50.34 -24.20
C VAL A 20 24.93 -49.25 -24.39
N PRO A 21 26.13 -49.51 -24.93
CA PRO A 21 27.13 -48.46 -25.12
C PRO A 21 26.69 -47.39 -26.12
N LYS A 22 25.98 -47.78 -27.19
CA LYS A 22 25.45 -46.85 -28.19
C LYS A 22 24.33 -45.98 -27.61
N ALA A 23 23.44 -46.59 -26.82
CA ALA A 23 22.40 -45.87 -26.09
C ALA A 23 23.01 -44.89 -25.08
N LEU A 24 24.07 -45.28 -24.36
CA LEU A 24 24.80 -44.39 -23.44
C LEU A 24 25.46 -43.22 -24.17
N VAL A 25 26.06 -43.43 -25.34
CA VAL A 25 26.64 -42.34 -26.15
C VAL A 25 25.55 -41.37 -26.63
N VAL A 26 24.40 -41.89 -27.08
CA VAL A 26 23.25 -41.06 -27.48
C VAL A 26 22.71 -40.26 -26.29
N LEU A 27 22.55 -40.89 -25.12
CA LEU A 27 22.11 -40.22 -23.89
C LEU A 27 23.10 -39.14 -23.46
N LEU A 28 24.40 -39.41 -23.54
CA LEU A 28 25.45 -38.43 -23.24
C LEU A 28 25.40 -37.26 -24.23
N ALA A 29 25.25 -37.52 -25.53
CA ALA A 29 25.11 -36.47 -26.53
C ALA A 29 23.87 -35.61 -26.30
N LEU A 30 22.73 -36.23 -25.96
CA LEU A 30 21.51 -35.51 -25.58
C LEU A 30 21.72 -34.67 -24.32
N ALA A 31 22.38 -35.21 -23.29
CA ALA A 31 22.70 -34.46 -22.08
C ALA A 31 23.60 -33.25 -22.35
N VAL A 32 24.61 -33.39 -23.22
CA VAL A 32 25.48 -32.29 -23.64
C VAL A 32 24.70 -31.24 -24.43
N ILE A 33 23.83 -31.64 -25.35
CA ILE A 33 22.99 -30.71 -26.12
C ILE A 33 22.05 -29.94 -25.19
N LEU A 34 21.34 -30.65 -24.31
CA LEU A 34 20.41 -30.03 -23.34
C LEU A 34 21.16 -29.11 -22.38
N GLY A 35 22.30 -29.54 -21.86
CA GLY A 35 23.17 -28.73 -21.00
C GLY A 35 23.71 -27.49 -21.72
N GLY A 36 24.11 -27.62 -22.99
CA GLY A 36 24.57 -26.51 -23.81
C GLY A 36 23.47 -25.48 -24.09
N VAL A 37 22.25 -25.94 -24.43
CA VAL A 37 21.07 -25.09 -24.62
C VAL A 37 20.72 -24.36 -23.32
N TRP A 38 20.65 -25.08 -22.20
CA TRP A 38 20.38 -24.50 -20.89
C TRP A 38 21.42 -23.43 -20.52
N THR A 39 22.72 -23.76 -20.66
CA THR A 39 23.82 -22.83 -20.36
C THR A 39 23.78 -21.59 -21.25
N TYR A 40 23.48 -21.76 -22.54
CA TYR A 40 23.35 -20.64 -23.47
C TYR A 40 22.25 -19.67 -23.04
N TYR A 41 21.06 -20.19 -22.70
CA TYR A 41 19.96 -19.36 -22.23
C TYR A 41 20.25 -18.73 -20.87
N ASP A 42 20.82 -19.48 -19.92
CA ASP A 42 21.20 -18.98 -18.60
C ASP A 42 22.19 -17.80 -18.71
N VAL A 43 23.26 -17.97 -19.50
CA VAL A 43 24.25 -16.90 -19.73
C VAL A 43 23.66 -15.72 -20.49
N LYS A 44 22.87 -15.97 -21.54
CA LYS A 44 22.26 -14.90 -22.35
C LYS A 44 21.34 -14.04 -21.50
N TRP A 45 20.39 -14.66 -20.80
CA TRP A 45 19.42 -13.95 -19.97
C TRP A 45 20.06 -13.35 -18.73
N GLY A 46 21.06 -14.01 -18.13
CA GLY A 46 21.84 -13.45 -17.02
C GLY A 46 22.60 -12.18 -17.40
N ARG A 47 23.23 -12.16 -18.59
CA ARG A 47 23.91 -10.95 -19.09
C ARG A 47 22.93 -9.83 -19.42
N GLU A 48 21.80 -10.14 -20.04
CA GLU A 48 20.80 -9.14 -20.37
C GLU A 48 20.20 -8.51 -19.10
N LEU A 49 19.81 -9.33 -18.14
CA LEU A 49 19.35 -8.87 -16.82
C LEU A 49 20.41 -7.99 -16.14
N SER A 50 21.68 -8.40 -16.16
CA SER A 50 22.75 -7.61 -15.54
C SER A 50 22.90 -6.23 -16.19
N ARG A 51 22.78 -6.13 -17.52
CA ARG A 51 22.83 -4.85 -18.23
C ARG A 51 21.67 -3.94 -17.88
N GLU A 52 20.46 -4.49 -17.82
CA GLU A 52 19.27 -3.73 -17.43
C GLU A 52 19.40 -3.19 -16.00
N LEU A 53 19.91 -3.99 -15.06
CA LEU A 53 20.11 -3.55 -13.69
C LEU A 53 21.17 -2.47 -13.54
N GLU A 54 22.29 -2.58 -14.27
CA GLU A 54 23.29 -1.51 -14.31
C GLU A 54 22.73 -0.24 -14.96
N ALA A 55 21.88 -0.36 -15.99
CA ALA A 55 21.21 0.78 -16.59
C ALA A 55 20.22 1.46 -15.62
N TRP A 56 19.45 0.69 -14.85
CA TRP A 56 18.55 1.21 -13.82
C TRP A 56 19.33 1.92 -12.72
N LYS A 57 20.42 1.30 -12.25
CA LYS A 57 21.32 1.91 -11.27
C LYS A 57 21.95 3.20 -11.77
N ALA A 58 22.37 3.24 -13.04
CA ALA A 58 22.90 4.44 -13.68
C ALA A 58 21.87 5.58 -13.79
N GLN A 59 20.57 5.24 -13.87
CA GLN A 59 19.46 6.20 -13.82
C GLN A 59 19.06 6.58 -12.39
N GLY A 60 19.72 6.01 -11.37
CA GLY A 60 19.37 6.21 -9.97
C GLY A 60 18.05 5.56 -9.56
N LEU A 61 17.58 4.55 -10.30
CA LEU A 61 16.42 3.76 -9.89
C LEU A 61 16.83 2.78 -8.78
N PRO A 62 16.01 2.64 -7.73
CA PRO A 62 16.33 1.77 -6.62
C PRO A 62 16.29 0.30 -7.05
N LEU A 63 17.29 -0.48 -6.61
CA LEU A 63 17.33 -1.92 -6.88
C LEU A 63 16.78 -2.75 -5.72
N SER A 64 16.64 -2.13 -4.55
CA SER A 64 16.17 -2.72 -3.29
C SER A 64 15.19 -1.81 -2.56
N MET A 65 14.28 -2.39 -1.77
CA MET A 65 13.31 -1.60 -0.99
C MET A 65 14.00 -0.72 0.06
N SER A 66 15.12 -1.17 0.62
CA SER A 66 15.89 -0.42 1.62
C SER A 66 16.41 0.94 1.13
N GLU A 67 16.50 1.14 -0.19
CA GLU A 67 16.91 2.41 -0.80
C GLU A 67 15.77 3.44 -0.86
N VAL A 68 14.51 3.00 -0.68
CA VAL A 68 13.30 3.83 -0.87
C VAL A 68 12.48 4.00 0.40
N ILE A 69 12.48 3.00 1.29
CA ILE A 69 11.66 3.06 2.51
C ILE A 69 11.96 4.33 3.34
N PRO A 70 10.95 4.91 4.01
CA PRO A 70 11.15 6.09 4.84
C PRO A 70 12.21 5.85 5.90
N LYS A 71 13.13 6.81 6.05
CA LYS A 71 14.09 6.79 7.15
C LYS A 71 13.34 7.07 8.46
N PRO A 72 13.72 6.43 9.58
CA PRO A 72 13.21 6.81 10.88
C PRO A 72 13.47 8.29 11.17
N VAL A 73 12.49 8.97 11.75
CA VAL A 73 12.58 10.36 12.19
C VAL A 73 12.39 10.45 13.70
N PRO A 74 12.95 11.45 14.40
CA PRO A 74 12.78 11.61 15.84
C PRO A 74 11.31 11.75 16.23
N ASP A 75 10.92 11.26 17.42
CA ASP A 75 9.54 11.35 17.91
C ASP A 75 9.02 12.80 18.00
N SER A 76 9.90 13.78 18.21
CA SER A 76 9.55 15.21 18.20
C SER A 76 9.11 15.73 16.83
N GLU A 77 9.43 15.01 15.76
CA GLU A 77 9.14 15.35 14.37
C GLU A 77 8.18 14.34 13.72
N ASN A 78 7.83 13.25 14.40
CA ASN A 78 6.97 12.19 13.89
C ASN A 78 5.52 12.31 14.39
N ALA A 79 4.57 12.49 13.47
CA ALA A 79 3.14 12.48 13.76
C ALA A 79 2.58 11.07 14.04
N ALA A 80 3.26 10.01 13.57
CA ALA A 80 2.73 8.65 13.58
C ALA A 80 2.26 8.17 14.97
N PRO A 81 3.01 8.39 16.09
CA PRO A 81 2.54 7.99 17.41
C PRO A 81 1.19 8.62 17.80
N LEU A 82 0.95 9.88 17.41
CA LEU A 82 -0.32 10.56 17.68
C LEU A 82 -1.46 9.95 16.86
N TYR A 83 -1.25 9.69 15.56
CA TYR A 83 -2.25 9.01 14.73
C TYR A 83 -2.58 7.62 15.27
N LEU A 84 -1.55 6.83 15.61
CA LEU A 84 -1.72 5.47 16.12
C LEU A 84 -2.46 5.42 17.46
N SER A 85 -2.33 6.45 18.31
CA SER A 85 -3.11 6.58 19.55
C SER A 85 -4.61 6.70 19.29
N VAL A 86 -5.02 7.24 18.14
CA VAL A 86 -6.43 7.34 17.72
C VAL A 86 -6.88 6.11 16.94
N PHE A 87 -6.01 5.58 16.08
CA PHE A 87 -6.37 4.51 15.14
C PHE A 87 -6.49 3.14 15.80
N ASN A 88 -5.74 2.88 16.88
CA ASN A 88 -5.72 1.60 17.59
C ASN A 88 -5.61 0.38 16.64
N VAL A 89 -4.56 0.39 15.81
CA VAL A 89 -4.28 -0.64 14.80
C VAL A 89 -3.01 -1.42 15.10
N SER A 90 -2.92 -2.65 14.58
CA SER A 90 -1.74 -3.52 14.68
C SER A 90 -1.09 -3.70 13.31
N PHE A 91 0.23 -3.58 13.25
CA PHE A 91 1.06 -3.84 12.07
C PHE A 91 1.54 -5.30 11.97
N GLU A 92 1.07 -6.16 12.87
CA GLU A 92 1.31 -7.59 12.77
C GLU A 92 0.44 -8.19 11.66
N PRO A 93 1.01 -8.96 10.72
CA PRO A 93 0.22 -9.73 9.77
C PRO A 93 -0.67 -10.71 10.53
N ALA A 94 -1.97 -10.60 10.34
CA ALA A 94 -2.93 -11.51 10.93
C ALA A 94 -3.55 -12.38 9.82
N ILE A 95 -3.61 -13.69 10.05
CA ILE A 95 -4.26 -14.65 9.13
C ILE A 95 -5.76 -14.31 8.98
N ARG A 96 -6.35 -13.68 9.99
CA ARG A 96 -7.73 -13.18 9.95
C ARG A 96 -7.74 -11.69 10.24
N PRO A 97 -8.55 -10.90 9.50
CA PRO A 97 -8.70 -9.49 9.80
C PRO A 97 -9.19 -9.32 11.24
N SER A 98 -8.50 -8.49 12.01
CA SER A 98 -8.98 -8.07 13.33
C SER A 98 -10.34 -7.37 13.17
N PRO A 99 -11.27 -7.52 14.13
CA PRO A 99 -12.53 -6.79 14.11
C PRO A 99 -12.26 -5.31 13.88
N ARG A 100 -12.98 -4.71 12.92
CA ARG A 100 -12.86 -3.28 12.64
C ARG A 100 -13.29 -2.54 13.91
N ARG A 101 -12.35 -1.90 14.60
CA ARG A 101 -12.67 -0.91 15.62
C ARG A 101 -13.02 0.39 14.92
N ASN A 102 -14.21 0.89 15.12
CA ASN A 102 -14.64 2.13 14.50
C ASN A 102 -13.94 3.33 15.12
N PHE A 103 -13.92 4.44 14.39
CA PHE A 103 -13.26 5.65 14.86
C PHE A 103 -13.89 6.10 16.18
N ALA A 104 -13.09 6.35 17.22
CA ALA A 104 -13.56 6.85 18.53
C ALA A 104 -14.79 6.08 19.11
N ASP A 105 -14.82 4.76 18.95
CA ASP A 105 -15.89 3.87 19.43
C ASP A 105 -17.29 4.19 18.88
N LEU A 106 -17.37 4.72 17.65
CA LEU A 106 -18.63 4.91 16.93
C LEU A 106 -19.28 3.58 16.51
N SER A 107 -20.60 3.52 16.45
CA SER A 107 -21.29 2.39 15.80
C SER A 107 -21.22 2.49 14.27
N ASP A 108 -21.48 1.39 13.56
CA ASP A 108 -21.52 1.40 12.09
C ASP A 108 -22.62 2.36 11.59
N GLU A 109 -23.76 2.43 12.28
CA GLU A 109 -24.83 3.38 11.95
C GLU A 109 -24.43 4.84 12.17
N GLU A 110 -23.62 5.12 13.20
CA GLU A 110 -23.07 6.46 13.43
C GLU A 110 -22.07 6.86 12.34
N GLU A 111 -21.20 5.94 11.89
CA GLU A 111 -20.28 6.19 10.76
C GLU A 111 -21.04 6.46 9.47
N ASP A 112 -22.09 5.67 9.17
CA ASP A 112 -22.94 5.85 7.99
C ASP A 112 -23.70 7.18 8.04
N LEU A 113 -24.25 7.55 9.20
CA LEU A 113 -24.93 8.84 9.40
C LEU A 113 -24.00 10.02 9.14
N ILE A 114 -22.75 9.93 9.62
CA ILE A 114 -21.72 10.96 9.40
C ILE A 114 -21.39 11.07 7.92
N ASP A 115 -21.17 9.95 7.23
CA ASP A 115 -20.79 9.99 5.82
C ASP A 115 -21.95 10.46 4.93
N ASP A 116 -23.19 10.07 5.24
CA ASP A 116 -24.39 10.57 4.56
C ASP A 116 -24.54 12.09 4.75
N HIS A 117 -24.42 12.58 5.99
CA HIS A 117 -24.45 14.02 6.28
C HIS A 117 -23.35 14.78 5.52
N ARG A 118 -22.12 14.25 5.54
CA ARG A 118 -20.98 14.84 4.84
C ARG A 118 -21.24 14.95 3.34
N ARG A 119 -21.83 13.92 2.72
CA ARG A 119 -22.20 13.89 1.30
C ARG A 119 -23.44 14.75 0.96
N GLY A 120 -24.07 15.38 1.95
CA GLY A 120 -25.24 16.23 1.77
C GLY A 120 -26.57 15.48 1.72
N LYS A 121 -26.57 14.17 1.99
CA LYS A 121 -27.79 13.36 2.06
C LYS A 121 -28.51 13.64 3.37
N GLU A 122 -29.77 14.09 3.27
CA GLU A 122 -30.65 14.37 4.42
C GLU A 122 -30.02 15.26 5.49
N ARG A 123 -29.14 16.19 5.09
CA ARG A 123 -28.28 16.97 6.01
C ARG A 123 -29.08 17.70 7.11
N ALA A 124 -30.22 18.28 6.75
CA ALA A 124 -31.13 18.94 7.68
C ALA A 124 -31.73 17.99 8.75
N GLY A 125 -31.98 16.73 8.39
CA GLY A 125 -32.52 15.72 9.30
C GLY A 125 -31.47 15.10 10.23
N SER A 126 -30.22 15.02 9.78
CA SER A 126 -29.11 14.41 10.53
C SER A 126 -28.31 15.40 11.38
N ALA A 127 -28.40 16.72 11.13
CA ALA A 127 -27.53 17.73 11.75
C ALA A 127 -27.49 17.70 13.30
N ALA A 128 -28.64 17.51 13.96
CA ALA A 128 -28.69 17.45 15.43
C ALA A 128 -27.96 16.22 15.99
N GLN A 129 -28.12 15.07 15.33
CA GLN A 129 -27.48 13.81 15.74
C GLN A 129 -25.97 13.87 15.49
N VAL A 130 -25.55 14.39 14.33
CA VAL A 130 -24.12 14.58 14.00
C VAL A 130 -23.45 15.53 15.01
N ARG A 131 -24.09 16.66 15.35
CA ARG A 131 -23.60 17.56 16.40
C ARG A 131 -23.45 16.85 17.76
N ALA A 132 -24.41 16.01 18.12
CA ALA A 132 -24.35 15.24 19.37
C ALA A 132 -23.16 14.27 19.37
N ILE A 133 -22.94 13.55 18.26
CA ILE A 133 -21.79 12.64 18.10
C ILE A 133 -20.46 13.41 18.20
N LEU A 134 -20.32 14.51 17.46
CA LEU A 134 -19.09 15.33 17.46
C LEU A 134 -18.79 15.96 18.83
N SER A 135 -19.81 16.12 19.68
CA SER A 135 -19.68 16.65 21.03
C SER A 135 -19.29 15.60 22.08
N ARG A 136 -19.25 14.31 21.72
CA ARG A 136 -18.82 13.24 22.63
C ARG A 136 -17.37 13.46 23.05
N PRO A 137 -17.00 13.38 24.34
CA PRO A 137 -15.65 13.68 24.82
C PRO A 137 -14.54 12.91 24.09
N GLU A 138 -14.78 11.63 23.79
CA GLU A 138 -13.88 10.75 23.05
C GLU A 138 -13.66 11.21 21.60
N VAL A 139 -14.71 11.68 20.91
CA VAL A 139 -14.63 12.20 19.54
C VAL A 139 -13.89 13.53 19.53
N VAL A 140 -14.21 14.43 20.47
CA VAL A 140 -13.50 15.71 20.63
C VAL A 140 -12.01 15.47 20.87
N GLN A 141 -11.67 14.56 21.78
CA GLN A 141 -10.26 14.22 22.07
C GLN A 141 -9.55 13.65 20.84
N ALA A 142 -10.20 12.74 20.10
CA ALA A 142 -9.65 12.17 18.87
C ALA A 142 -9.40 13.26 17.81
N LEU A 143 -10.38 14.13 17.57
CA LEU A 143 -10.26 15.25 16.64
C LEU A 143 -9.12 16.21 17.03
N GLN A 144 -9.00 16.58 18.30
CA GLN A 144 -7.90 17.43 18.76
C GLN A 144 -6.54 16.76 18.60
N THR A 145 -6.47 15.44 18.81
CA THR A 145 -5.24 14.66 18.58
C THR A 145 -4.88 14.64 17.10
N LEU A 146 -5.85 14.45 16.19
CA LEU A 146 -5.62 14.53 14.74
C LEU A 146 -5.15 15.92 14.31
N LYS A 147 -5.77 16.97 14.83
CA LYS A 147 -5.39 18.35 14.56
C LYS A 147 -3.94 18.61 14.96
N ARG A 148 -3.55 18.20 16.18
CA ARG A 148 -2.17 18.28 16.66
C ARG A 148 -1.21 17.45 15.80
N ALA A 149 -1.57 16.21 15.47
CA ALA A 149 -0.74 15.34 14.63
C ALA A 149 -0.49 15.95 13.25
N SER A 150 -1.51 16.58 12.65
CA SER A 150 -1.42 17.22 11.33
C SER A 150 -0.43 18.38 11.26
N GLN A 151 0.05 18.90 12.40
CA GLN A 151 1.00 20.02 12.46
C GLN A 151 2.46 19.58 12.49
N TYR A 152 2.72 18.28 12.61
CA TYR A 152 4.09 17.75 12.57
C TYR A 152 4.62 17.77 11.13
N PRO A 153 5.95 17.79 10.95
CA PRO A 153 6.54 17.84 9.61
C PRO A 153 6.54 16.47 8.90
N ASN A 154 6.52 15.36 9.64
CA ASN A 154 6.65 14.01 9.06
C ASN A 154 5.68 13.04 9.74
N ALA A 155 5.31 11.96 9.03
CA ALA A 155 4.59 10.82 9.59
C ALA A 155 5.22 9.50 9.09
N VAL A 156 6.03 8.86 9.92
CA VAL A 156 6.67 7.58 9.59
C VAL A 156 6.06 6.47 10.44
N PHE A 157 5.32 5.59 9.80
CA PHE A 157 4.62 4.46 10.43
C PHE A 157 5.51 3.21 10.54
N PRO A 158 5.29 2.35 11.55
CA PRO A 158 6.09 1.15 11.77
C PRO A 158 5.66 -0.01 10.83
N VAL A 159 5.63 0.26 9.52
CA VAL A 159 5.36 -0.76 8.50
C VAL A 159 6.53 -1.75 8.45
N LYS A 160 6.23 -3.04 8.50
CA LYS A 160 7.20 -4.13 8.41
C LYS A 160 7.59 -4.42 6.95
N TRP A 161 8.34 -3.50 6.36
CA TRP A 161 8.73 -3.56 4.94
C TRP A 161 9.49 -4.84 4.57
N GLU A 162 10.20 -5.46 5.51
CA GLU A 162 10.90 -6.73 5.33
C GLU A 162 10.00 -7.90 4.97
N LEU A 163 8.70 -7.80 5.25
CA LEU A 163 7.71 -8.81 4.90
C LEU A 163 7.30 -8.78 3.43
N GLY A 164 7.78 -7.80 2.65
CA GLY A 164 7.49 -7.68 1.22
C GLY A 164 5.99 -7.71 0.95
N PHE A 165 5.53 -8.65 0.11
CA PHE A 165 4.12 -8.81 -0.24
C PHE A 165 3.19 -9.01 0.97
N ALA A 166 3.69 -9.56 2.08
CA ALA A 166 2.91 -9.78 3.29
C ALA A 166 2.87 -8.55 4.23
N ALA A 167 3.51 -7.43 3.88
CA ALA A 167 3.42 -6.20 4.66
C ALA A 167 1.98 -5.64 4.65
N VAL A 168 1.50 -5.22 5.81
CA VAL A 168 0.14 -4.71 6.00
C VAL A 168 0.14 -3.20 6.26
N PHE A 169 -0.92 -2.53 5.81
CA PHE A 169 -1.11 -1.07 5.92
C PHE A 169 -2.39 -0.74 6.71
N PRO A 170 -2.46 -1.13 7.99
CA PRO A 170 -3.70 -1.12 8.76
C PRO A 170 -4.19 0.31 9.10
N HIS A 171 -3.29 1.30 9.08
CA HIS A 171 -3.58 2.71 9.29
C HIS A 171 -4.26 3.38 8.09
N MET A 172 -4.13 2.81 6.89
CA MET A 172 -4.63 3.45 5.66
C MET A 172 -6.15 3.64 5.64
N PRO A 173 -6.98 2.62 5.96
CA PRO A 173 -8.42 2.85 6.09
C PRO A 173 -8.77 3.87 7.18
N ARG A 174 -7.97 3.97 8.23
CA ARG A 174 -8.20 4.89 9.36
C ARG A 174 -7.94 6.34 9.01
N PHE A 175 -7.04 6.60 8.08
CA PHE A 175 -6.89 7.92 7.51
C PHE A 175 -8.14 8.38 6.74
N LEU A 176 -8.83 7.46 6.04
CA LEU A 176 -10.10 7.77 5.39
C LEU A 176 -11.19 8.08 6.43
N ASP A 177 -11.31 7.24 7.46
CA ASP A 177 -12.26 7.44 8.57
C ASP A 177 -12.03 8.79 9.25
N ALA A 178 -10.77 9.08 9.62
CA ALA A 178 -10.38 10.34 10.24
C ALA A 178 -10.65 11.55 9.31
N THR A 179 -10.46 11.40 8.00
CA THR A 179 -10.75 12.48 7.04
C THR A 179 -12.24 12.76 6.94
N ARG A 180 -13.10 11.73 7.00
CA ARG A 180 -14.56 11.90 7.09
C ARG A 180 -14.94 12.69 8.35
N MET A 181 -14.31 12.39 9.49
CA MET A 181 -14.56 13.09 10.75
C MET A 181 -14.15 14.56 10.72
N VAL A 182 -12.96 14.90 10.22
CA VAL A 182 -12.53 16.31 10.17
C VAL A 182 -13.33 17.12 9.13
N THR A 183 -13.77 16.51 8.03
CA THR A 183 -14.59 17.19 7.03
C THR A 183 -16.03 17.39 7.50
N VAL A 184 -16.63 16.43 8.21
CA VAL A 184 -17.96 16.65 8.82
C VAL A 184 -17.90 17.71 9.92
N GLN A 185 -16.81 17.74 10.71
CA GLN A 185 -16.57 18.79 11.70
C GLN A 185 -16.52 20.18 11.05
N ALA A 186 -15.84 20.31 9.90
CA ALA A 186 -15.79 21.56 9.15
C ALA A 186 -17.18 22.01 8.69
N LEU A 187 -17.99 21.08 8.15
CA LEU A 187 -19.36 21.37 7.69
C LEU A 187 -20.25 21.89 8.84
N VAL A 188 -20.25 21.20 9.98
CA VAL A 188 -21.04 21.60 11.15
C VAL A 188 -20.63 22.99 11.65
N LEU A 189 -19.34 23.28 11.73
CA LEU A 189 -18.86 24.61 12.13
C LEU A 189 -19.31 25.70 11.14
N ALA A 190 -19.30 25.41 9.84
CA ALA A 190 -19.78 26.35 8.83
C ALA A 190 -21.29 26.59 8.89
N GLU A 191 -22.09 25.57 9.20
CA GLU A 191 -23.52 25.72 9.47
C GLU A 191 -23.75 26.65 10.67
N ASP A 192 -22.92 26.51 11.72
CA ASP A 192 -22.96 27.32 12.93
C ASP A 192 -22.35 28.73 12.74
N GLY A 193 -21.93 29.07 11.51
CA GLY A 193 -21.37 30.38 11.15
C GLY A 193 -19.89 30.57 11.51
N GLN A 194 -19.23 29.54 12.01
CA GLN A 194 -17.81 29.54 12.39
C GLN A 194 -16.92 29.19 11.20
N MET A 195 -16.93 30.06 10.19
CA MET A 195 -16.27 29.79 8.92
C MET A 195 -14.73 29.65 9.04
N ALA A 196 -14.09 30.46 9.89
CA ALA A 196 -12.64 30.37 10.08
C ALA A 196 -12.21 29.00 10.63
N ASP A 197 -12.94 28.49 11.63
CA ASP A 197 -12.67 27.18 12.21
C ASP A 197 -12.99 26.04 11.23
N ALA A 198 -14.04 26.19 10.42
CA ALA A 198 -14.38 25.23 9.37
C ALA A 198 -13.23 25.05 8.37
N PHE A 199 -12.65 26.15 7.88
CA PHE A 199 -11.49 26.10 6.98
C PHE A 199 -10.26 25.48 7.62
N ASP A 200 -10.01 25.76 8.90
CA ASP A 200 -8.87 25.16 9.61
C ASP A 200 -9.02 23.63 9.70
N TRP A 201 -10.23 23.10 9.89
CA TRP A 201 -10.47 21.65 9.83
C TRP A 201 -10.30 21.06 8.43
N CYS A 202 -10.67 21.78 7.36
CA CYS A 202 -10.33 21.35 6.00
C CYS A 202 -8.81 21.27 5.80
N LEU A 203 -8.06 22.25 6.32
CA LEU A 203 -6.59 22.23 6.29
C LEU A 203 -5.99 21.08 7.10
N VAL A 204 -6.59 20.71 8.24
CA VAL A 204 -6.21 19.49 8.98
C VAL A 204 -6.31 18.26 8.05
N GLY A 205 -7.42 18.12 7.33
CA GLY A 205 -7.61 17.02 6.37
C GLY A 205 -6.58 16.99 5.24
N LEU A 206 -6.22 18.16 4.69
CA LEU A 206 -5.19 18.25 3.65
C LEU A 206 -3.79 17.91 4.17
N ARG A 207 -3.40 18.44 5.35
CA ARG A 207 -2.13 18.08 6.00
C ARG A 207 -2.04 16.61 6.35
N MET A 208 -3.14 16.00 6.80
CA MET A 208 -3.21 14.54 6.98
C MET A 208 -2.97 13.79 5.67
N ALA A 209 -3.51 14.28 4.55
CA ALA A 209 -3.30 13.66 3.26
C ALA A 209 -1.83 13.76 2.79
N ASP A 210 -1.14 14.86 3.12
CA ASP A 210 0.29 14.99 2.84
C ASP A 210 1.12 14.01 3.65
N HIS A 211 0.82 13.83 4.94
CA HIS A 211 1.42 12.77 5.76
C HIS A 211 1.23 11.38 5.17
N THR A 212 0.02 11.07 4.67
CA THR A 212 -0.22 9.81 3.97
C THR A 212 0.63 9.70 2.71
N ALA A 213 0.72 10.78 1.90
CA ALA A 213 1.48 10.77 0.65
C ALA A 213 3.00 10.63 0.85
N MET A 214 3.54 10.95 2.03
CA MET A 214 4.95 10.74 2.36
C MET A 214 5.32 9.26 2.48
N GLU A 215 4.35 8.37 2.75
CA GLU A 215 4.60 6.93 2.71
C GLU A 215 4.72 6.49 1.24
N PRO A 216 5.85 5.91 0.81
CA PRO A 216 6.18 5.74 -0.59
C PRO A 216 5.51 4.49 -1.17
N SER A 217 4.21 4.26 -0.95
CA SER A 217 3.47 3.15 -1.56
C SER A 217 2.36 3.67 -2.48
N MET A 218 1.99 2.90 -3.50
CA MET A 218 0.84 3.25 -4.36
C MET A 218 -0.46 3.29 -3.56
N ILE A 219 -0.60 2.41 -2.56
CA ILE A 219 -1.73 2.40 -1.63
C ILE A 219 -1.83 3.75 -0.91
N ALA A 220 -0.72 4.25 -0.37
CA ALA A 220 -0.67 5.55 0.30
C ALA A 220 -1.06 6.70 -0.64
N GLN A 221 -0.58 6.71 -1.90
CA GLN A 221 -0.95 7.74 -2.87
C GLN A 221 -2.46 7.74 -3.18
N LEU A 222 -3.07 6.56 -3.36
CA LEU A 222 -4.51 6.45 -3.62
C LEU A 222 -5.34 6.95 -2.42
N VAL A 223 -4.91 6.62 -1.21
CA VAL A 223 -5.56 7.07 0.03
C VAL A 223 -5.41 8.58 0.18
N ALA A 224 -4.20 9.13 0.01
CA ALA A 224 -3.95 10.57 0.06
C ALA A 224 -4.81 11.34 -0.98
N MET A 225 -4.94 10.80 -2.20
CA MET A 225 -5.79 11.40 -3.22
C MET A 225 -7.28 11.39 -2.83
N ALA A 226 -7.77 10.29 -2.26
CA ALA A 226 -9.14 10.21 -1.74
C ALA A 226 -9.37 11.21 -0.60
N MET A 227 -8.40 11.36 0.31
CA MET A 227 -8.45 12.33 1.41
C MET A 227 -8.49 13.77 0.89
N ARG A 228 -7.60 14.12 -0.04
CA ARG A 228 -7.57 15.44 -0.70
C ARG A 228 -8.90 15.72 -1.38
N ASN A 229 -9.47 14.75 -2.11
CA ASN A 229 -10.76 14.90 -2.77
C ASN A 229 -11.90 15.18 -1.77
N MET A 230 -11.92 14.51 -0.62
CA MET A 230 -12.91 14.79 0.44
C MET A 230 -12.74 16.20 1.01
N ALA A 231 -11.52 16.60 1.37
CA ALA A 231 -11.26 17.91 1.95
C ALA A 231 -11.53 19.06 0.95
N LEU A 232 -11.10 18.91 -0.31
CA LEU A 232 -11.35 19.88 -1.37
C LEU A 232 -12.84 19.98 -1.72
N GLY A 233 -13.56 18.86 -1.77
CA GLY A 233 -15.01 18.87 -1.98
C GLY A 233 -15.75 19.62 -0.86
N THR A 234 -15.33 19.45 0.39
CA THR A 234 -15.86 20.25 1.51
C THR A 234 -15.52 21.73 1.33
N ILE A 235 -14.28 22.08 0.98
CA ILE A 235 -13.89 23.48 0.73
C ILE A 235 -14.75 24.10 -0.38
N GLU A 236 -14.95 23.39 -1.49
CA GLU A 236 -15.79 23.85 -2.62
C GLU A 236 -17.21 24.16 -2.16
N GLU A 237 -17.77 23.34 -1.28
CA GLU A 237 -19.07 23.59 -0.68
C GLU A 237 -19.07 24.84 0.20
N LEU A 238 -18.06 25.00 1.06
CA LEU A 238 -17.94 26.14 1.97
C LEU A 238 -17.81 27.47 1.23
N ILE A 239 -16.94 27.53 0.19
CA ILE A 239 -16.75 28.75 -0.63
C ILE A 239 -18.00 29.10 -1.43
N SER A 240 -18.82 28.10 -1.79
CA SER A 240 -20.05 28.30 -2.56
C SER A 240 -21.18 28.83 -1.68
N ALA A 241 -21.22 28.43 -0.41
CA ALA A 241 -22.30 28.79 0.50
C ALA A 241 -22.13 30.17 1.15
N ARG A 242 -20.90 30.62 1.42
CA ARG A 242 -20.63 31.82 2.24
C ARG A 242 -19.33 32.51 1.83
N SER A 243 -19.15 33.76 2.25
CA SER A 243 -17.90 34.50 2.04
C SER A 243 -16.73 33.85 2.78
N VAL A 244 -15.61 33.72 2.08
CA VAL A 244 -14.36 33.17 2.62
C VAL A 244 -13.60 34.24 3.43
N PRO A 245 -13.22 33.97 4.68
CA PRO A 245 -12.33 34.85 5.42
C PRO A 245 -10.97 34.97 4.71
N ALA A 246 -10.44 36.19 4.56
CA ALA A 246 -9.21 36.43 3.80
C ALA A 246 -8.01 35.60 4.29
N ALA A 247 -7.83 35.49 5.60
CA ALA A 247 -6.77 34.69 6.20
C ALA A 247 -6.90 33.19 5.88
N ALA A 248 -8.13 32.66 5.86
CA ALA A 248 -8.40 31.27 5.51
C ALA A 248 -8.11 31.00 4.03
N GLY A 249 -8.48 31.92 3.15
CA GLY A 249 -8.15 31.85 1.72
C GLY A 249 -6.64 31.87 1.47
N GLN A 250 -5.90 32.72 2.17
CA GLN A 250 -4.44 32.79 2.08
C GLN A 250 -3.78 31.49 2.55
N ALA A 251 -4.17 30.98 3.73
CA ALA A 251 -3.62 29.74 4.26
C ALA A 251 -3.88 28.53 3.34
N LEU A 252 -5.08 28.46 2.75
CA LEU A 252 -5.40 27.44 1.75
C LEU A 252 -4.53 27.57 0.51
N GLN A 253 -4.36 28.77 -0.03
CA GLN A 253 -3.52 29.01 -1.18
C GLN A 253 -2.06 28.62 -0.91
N GLU A 254 -1.51 29.06 0.23
CA GLU A 254 -0.14 28.72 0.65
C GLU A 254 0.06 27.20 0.75
N HIS A 255 -0.91 26.50 1.35
CA HIS A 255 -0.85 25.06 1.46
C HIS A 255 -0.90 24.37 0.09
N LEU A 256 -1.87 24.71 -0.76
CA LEU A 256 -2.02 24.10 -2.10
C LEU A 256 -0.81 24.35 -3.01
N GLN A 257 -0.15 25.52 -2.89
CA GLN A 257 1.08 25.81 -3.61
C GLN A 257 2.27 24.96 -3.16
N GLY A 258 2.26 24.49 -1.91
CA GLY A 258 3.32 23.68 -1.31
C GLY A 258 3.20 22.17 -1.56
N ILE A 259 2.09 21.68 -2.12
CA ILE A 259 1.87 20.24 -2.30
C ILE A 259 2.78 19.71 -3.43
N ASP A 260 3.71 18.83 -3.07
CA ASP A 260 4.54 18.10 -4.03
C ASP A 260 3.85 16.80 -4.50
N VAL A 261 2.87 16.92 -5.40
CA VAL A 261 2.13 15.74 -5.92
C VAL A 261 3.05 14.78 -6.68
N TYR A 262 3.95 15.32 -7.51
CA TYR A 262 4.78 14.50 -8.40
C TYR A 262 5.94 13.84 -7.67
N GLY A 263 6.57 14.52 -6.71
CA GLY A 263 7.68 13.94 -5.94
C GLY A 263 7.24 12.77 -5.08
N PHE A 264 6.09 12.86 -4.41
CA PHE A 264 5.54 11.73 -3.66
C PHE A 264 5.11 10.57 -4.55
N TYR A 265 4.52 10.87 -5.72
CA TYR A 265 4.16 9.85 -6.69
C TYR A 265 5.40 9.14 -7.29
N ASP A 266 6.45 9.88 -7.62
CA ASP A 266 7.73 9.32 -8.11
C ASP A 266 8.35 8.38 -7.07
N GLN A 267 8.37 8.77 -5.80
CA GLN A 267 8.84 7.91 -4.70
C GLN A 267 8.00 6.64 -4.56
N ALA A 268 6.68 6.74 -4.69
CA ALA A 268 5.81 5.58 -4.68
C ALA A 268 6.12 4.60 -5.83
N MET A 269 6.22 5.10 -7.06
CA MET A 269 6.57 4.27 -8.23
C MET A 269 7.94 3.60 -8.09
N ARG A 270 8.91 4.31 -7.50
CA ARG A 270 10.23 3.77 -7.17
C ARG A 270 10.15 2.61 -6.18
N LEU A 271 9.33 2.73 -5.14
CA LEU A 271 9.11 1.63 -4.21
C LEU A 271 8.43 0.46 -4.92
N GLU A 272 7.37 0.68 -5.70
CA GLU A 272 6.66 -0.39 -6.41
C GLU A 272 7.58 -1.21 -7.32
N GLY A 273 8.52 -0.55 -8.02
CA GLY A 273 9.54 -1.23 -8.80
C GLY A 273 10.48 -2.10 -7.96
N ALA A 274 10.98 -1.56 -6.84
CA ALA A 274 11.84 -2.30 -5.91
C ALA A 274 11.09 -3.44 -5.19
N PHE A 275 9.81 -3.22 -4.86
CA PHE A 275 8.91 -4.14 -4.20
C PHE A 275 8.58 -5.33 -5.11
N GLY A 276 8.24 -5.08 -6.38
CA GLY A 276 8.03 -6.13 -7.38
C GLY A 276 9.27 -7.00 -7.54
N ARG A 277 10.46 -6.40 -7.66
CA ARG A 277 11.74 -7.13 -7.69
C ARG A 277 11.96 -7.99 -6.45
N SER A 278 11.76 -7.42 -5.25
CA SER A 278 11.90 -8.15 -3.99
C SER A 278 10.94 -9.34 -3.94
N THR A 279 9.70 -9.16 -4.40
CA THR A 279 8.69 -10.23 -4.44
C THR A 279 9.14 -11.38 -5.33
N PHE A 280 9.56 -11.11 -6.57
CA PHE A 280 10.06 -12.16 -7.47
C PHE A 280 11.31 -12.89 -6.91
N ALA A 281 12.20 -12.17 -6.22
CA ALA A 281 13.35 -12.79 -5.56
C ALA A 281 12.92 -13.72 -4.42
N GLN A 282 12.01 -13.26 -3.55
CA GLN A 282 11.46 -14.08 -2.46
C GLN A 282 10.74 -15.32 -2.98
N LEU A 283 9.94 -15.19 -4.04
CA LEU A 283 9.24 -16.31 -4.67
C LEU A 283 10.18 -17.34 -5.29
N ARG A 284 11.31 -16.90 -5.84
CA ARG A 284 12.35 -17.78 -6.38
C ARG A 284 13.05 -18.58 -5.28
N GLU A 285 13.32 -17.96 -4.13
CA GLU A 285 14.00 -18.58 -3.00
C GLU A 285 13.08 -19.49 -2.17
N LYS A 286 11.80 -19.10 -2.05
CA LYS A 286 10.80 -19.75 -1.19
C LYS A 286 9.46 -19.94 -1.93
N PRO A 287 9.41 -20.81 -2.95
CA PRO A 287 8.20 -21.02 -3.75
C PRO A 287 7.01 -21.55 -2.93
N GLU A 288 7.26 -22.19 -1.78
CA GLU A 288 6.25 -22.68 -0.84
C GLU A 288 5.35 -21.57 -0.27
N ILE A 289 5.82 -20.32 -0.21
CA ILE A 289 5.03 -19.18 0.28
C ILE A 289 3.79 -18.95 -0.59
N LEU A 290 3.87 -19.17 -1.91
CA LEU A 290 2.69 -19.12 -2.80
C LEU A 290 1.72 -20.27 -2.50
N ALA A 291 2.23 -21.45 -2.19
CA ALA A 291 1.40 -22.63 -1.96
C ALA A 291 0.59 -22.52 -0.66
N GLU A 292 1.14 -21.88 0.37
CA GLU A 292 0.42 -21.56 1.61
C GLU A 292 -0.59 -20.42 1.37
N THR A 293 -0.17 -19.34 0.70
CA THR A 293 -1.05 -18.19 0.43
C THR A 293 -2.26 -18.56 -0.46
N VAL A 294 -2.10 -19.47 -1.43
CA VAL A 294 -3.18 -19.91 -2.33
C VAL A 294 -4.09 -20.98 -1.72
N ARG A 295 -3.62 -21.75 -0.72
CA ARG A 295 -4.47 -22.73 -0.03
C ARG A 295 -5.48 -22.09 0.92
N ASP A 296 -5.19 -20.89 1.38
CA ASP A 296 -5.95 -20.19 2.41
C ASP A 296 -6.85 -19.05 1.85
N VAL A 297 -6.97 -18.94 0.51
CA VAL A 297 -7.93 -18.08 -0.22
C VAL A 297 -9.02 -18.94 -0.84
#